data_AF-A0A6H1WC81-F1
#
_entry.id   AF-A0A6H1WC81-F1
#
_cell.length_a   1.000
_cell.length_b   1.000
_cell.length_c   1.000
_cell.angle_alpha   90.00
_cell.angle_beta   90.00
_cell.angle_gamma   90.00
#
_symmetry.space_group_name_H-M   'P 1'
#
loop_
_entity.id
_entity.type
_entity.pdbx_description
1 polymer ?
#
loop_
_entity_poly.entity_id
_entity_poly.type
_entity_poly.pdbx_seq_one_letter_code
_entity_poly.pdbx_strand_id
1 'polypeptide(L)'
;MSTTASSGTGVPVMADDDERNSVSFYLRSSVRQRSRAAFEATKHHESDRSWSDLMEKALVAELERREALYNDGRPYLGGPERLTPGRRPRSEIASAGEQGEHGETGAAVAQ
;
A
#
# COMPACT_ATOMS: atom_id res chain seq x y z
N MET A 1 13.10 -53.51 -3.58
CA MET A 1 11.96 -52.81 -2.98
C MET A 1 11.96 -51.40 -3.56
N SER A 2 11.05 -51.13 -4.49
CA SER A 2 10.93 -49.85 -5.18
C SER A 2 9.70 -49.13 -4.64
N THR A 3 9.84 -47.89 -4.16
CA THR A 3 8.74 -46.91 -4.18
C THR A 3 9.29 -45.50 -4.24
N THR A 4 8.80 -44.83 -5.28
CA THR A 4 9.03 -43.51 -5.83
C THR A 4 8.76 -42.38 -4.84
N ALA A 5 9.63 -41.37 -4.82
CA ALA A 5 9.39 -40.09 -4.19
C ALA A 5 8.35 -39.29 -4.98
N SER A 6 7.26 -38.92 -4.32
CA SER A 6 6.21 -38.06 -4.88
C SER A 6 6.70 -36.62 -4.89
N SER A 7 7.07 -36.11 -6.08
CA SER A 7 7.21 -34.68 -6.33
C SER A 7 5.83 -34.04 -6.28
N GLY A 8 5.54 -33.33 -5.19
CA GLY A 8 4.45 -32.37 -5.15
C GLY A 8 4.81 -31.17 -6.03
N THR A 9 4.39 -31.19 -7.29
CA THR A 9 4.37 -30.02 -8.16
C THR A 9 3.41 -29.00 -7.56
N GLY A 10 3.95 -27.99 -6.88
CA GLY A 10 3.24 -26.77 -6.56
C GLY A 10 3.01 -26.02 -7.87
N VAL A 11 1.85 -26.21 -8.48
CA VAL A 11 1.42 -25.38 -9.60
C VAL A 11 1.21 -23.98 -9.03
N PRO A 12 1.89 -22.93 -9.55
CA PRO A 12 1.56 -21.57 -9.17
C PRO A 12 0.12 -21.32 -9.61
N VAL A 13 -0.74 -21.06 -8.64
CA VAL A 13 -2.11 -20.62 -8.88
C VAL A 13 -2.00 -19.27 -9.58
N MET A 14 -2.11 -19.27 -10.91
CA MET A 14 -2.50 -18.10 -11.68
C MET A 14 -3.96 -17.87 -11.28
N ALA A 15 -4.17 -17.10 -10.22
CA ALA A 15 -5.50 -16.77 -9.73
C ALA A 15 -6.27 -16.07 -10.85
N ASP A 16 -7.53 -16.44 -11.04
CA ASP A 16 -8.42 -15.77 -11.98
C ASP A 16 -8.37 -14.24 -11.76
N ASP A 17 -7.90 -13.53 -12.78
CA ASP A 17 -7.10 -12.30 -12.72
C ASP A 17 -7.92 -10.99 -12.88
N ASP A 18 -9.16 -10.91 -12.38
CA ASP A 18 -10.02 -9.72 -12.62
C ASP A 18 -10.82 -9.21 -11.40
N GLU A 19 -10.49 -9.66 -10.19
CA GLU A 19 -11.10 -9.09 -8.98
C GLU A 19 -10.49 -7.71 -8.65
N ARG A 20 -11.24 -6.65 -8.94
CA ARG A 20 -10.83 -5.28 -8.63
C ARG A 20 -11.03 -4.96 -7.15
N ASN A 21 -9.92 -4.81 -6.43
CA ASN A 21 -9.93 -4.34 -5.06
C ASN A 21 -9.86 -2.80 -5.00
N SER A 22 -10.78 -2.19 -4.23
CA SER A 22 -10.71 -0.75 -3.95
C SER A 22 -9.57 -0.47 -2.97
N VAL A 23 -8.67 0.44 -3.36
CA VAL A 23 -7.54 0.85 -2.53
C VAL A 23 -7.61 2.36 -2.29
N SER A 24 -7.43 2.77 -1.04
CA SER A 24 -7.28 4.17 -0.65
C SER A 24 -5.88 4.40 -0.08
N PHE A 25 -5.19 5.41 -0.57
CA PHE A 25 -3.86 5.77 -0.10
C PHE A 25 -3.66 7.29 -0.11
N TYR A 26 -2.68 7.75 0.66
CA TYR A 26 -2.39 9.16 0.79
C TYR A 26 -1.41 9.62 -0.30
N LEU A 27 -1.74 10.76 -0.92
CA LEU A 27 -0.88 11.47 -1.85
C LEU A 27 -0.67 12.90 -1.38
N ARG A 28 0.51 13.44 -1.64
CA ARG A 28 0.73 14.89 -1.50
C ARG A 28 -0.22 15.63 -2.45
N SER A 29 -0.84 16.71 -1.96
CA SER A 29 -1.83 17.49 -2.73
C SER A 29 -1.28 17.94 -4.10
N SER A 30 -0.03 18.37 -4.16
CA SER A 30 0.63 18.80 -5.41
C SER A 30 0.78 17.66 -6.43
N VAL A 31 1.08 16.44 -5.97
CA VAL A 31 1.15 15.25 -6.84
C VAL A 31 -0.23 14.93 -7.36
N ARG A 32 -1.25 14.87 -6.49
CA ARG A 32 -2.63 14.59 -6.90
C ARG A 32 -3.13 15.59 -7.95
N GLN A 33 -2.90 16.88 -7.75
CA GLN A 33 -3.33 17.92 -8.70
C GLN A 33 -2.62 17.79 -10.05
N ARG A 34 -1.30 17.65 -10.05
CA ARG A 34 -0.50 17.49 -11.27
C ARG A 34 -0.87 16.22 -12.03
N SER A 35 -1.04 15.09 -11.35
CA SER A 35 -1.45 13.84 -11.97
C SER A 35 -2.84 13.97 -12.61
N ARG A 36 -3.80 14.65 -11.95
CA ARG A 36 -5.14 14.91 -12.53
C ARG A 36 -5.07 15.79 -13.77
N ALA A 37 -4.26 16.85 -13.74
CA ALA A 37 -4.08 17.71 -14.91
C ALA A 37 -3.47 16.93 -16.09
N ALA A 38 -2.49 16.07 -15.83
CA ALA A 38 -1.90 15.21 -16.85
C ALA A 38 -2.94 14.24 -17.43
N PHE A 39 -3.67 13.52 -16.59
CA PHE A 39 -4.73 12.60 -17.03
C PHE A 39 -5.76 13.30 -17.93
N GLU A 40 -6.29 14.45 -17.53
CA GLU A 40 -7.28 15.16 -18.34
C GLU A 40 -6.72 15.58 -19.71
N ALA A 41 -5.44 15.94 -19.77
CA ALA A 41 -4.77 16.32 -21.00
C ALA A 41 -4.43 15.12 -21.90
N THR A 42 -4.17 13.93 -21.34
CA THR A 42 -3.61 12.79 -22.09
C THR A 42 -4.52 11.58 -22.22
N LYS A 43 -5.64 11.50 -21.47
CA LYS A 43 -6.49 10.29 -21.41
C LYS A 43 -6.91 9.72 -22.76
N HIS A 44 -7.17 10.59 -23.75
CA HIS A 44 -7.56 10.17 -25.11
C HIS A 44 -6.36 9.72 -25.96
N HIS A 45 -5.16 10.22 -25.67
CA HIS A 45 -3.93 9.83 -26.36
C HIS A 45 -3.41 8.48 -25.86
N GLU A 46 -3.48 8.26 -24.54
CA GLU A 46 -2.98 7.04 -23.88
C GLU A 46 -4.06 5.94 -23.75
N SER A 47 -5.25 6.18 -24.30
CA SER A 47 -6.40 5.27 -24.23
C SER A 47 -6.79 4.88 -22.79
N ASP A 48 -6.68 5.82 -21.85
CA ASP A 48 -7.08 5.61 -20.46
C ASP A 48 -8.59 5.74 -20.34
N ARG A 49 -9.26 4.65 -19.91
CA ARG A 49 -10.73 4.65 -19.73
C ARG A 49 -11.15 5.40 -18.48
N SER A 50 -10.30 5.44 -17.47
CA SER A 50 -10.60 6.03 -16.17
C SER A 50 -9.34 6.56 -15.48
N TRP A 51 -9.55 7.37 -14.45
CA TRP A 51 -8.46 7.80 -13.55
C TRP A 51 -7.75 6.61 -12.89
N SER A 52 -8.51 5.58 -12.50
CA SER A 52 -7.94 4.38 -11.89
C SER A 52 -7.06 3.61 -12.87
N ASP A 53 -7.43 3.55 -14.16
CA ASP A 53 -6.63 2.90 -15.20
C ASP A 53 -5.24 3.57 -15.34
N LEU A 54 -5.19 4.91 -15.32
CA LEU A 54 -3.91 5.63 -15.32
C LEU A 54 -3.08 5.30 -14.06
N MET A 55 -3.72 5.26 -12.88
CA MET A 55 -3.01 4.96 -11.63
C MET A 55 -2.50 3.52 -11.61
N GLU A 56 -3.26 2.56 -12.13
CA GLU A 56 -2.88 1.17 -12.28
C GLU A 56 -1.68 1.02 -13.22
N LYS A 57 -1.73 1.60 -14.42
CA LYS A 57 -0.59 1.64 -15.37
C LYS A 57 0.65 2.24 -14.73
N ALA A 58 0.51 3.35 -14.00
CA ALA A 58 1.61 3.99 -13.31
C ALA A 58 2.22 3.11 -12.21
N LEU A 59 1.39 2.33 -11.49
CA LEU A 59 1.87 1.35 -10.53
C LEU A 59 2.63 0.22 -11.23
N VAL A 60 2.05 -0.38 -12.28
CA VAL A 60 2.67 -1.47 -13.04
C VAL A 60 4.03 -1.04 -13.58
N ALA A 61 4.14 0.14 -14.18
CA ALA A 61 5.42 0.65 -14.69
C ALA A 61 6.50 0.77 -13.59
N GLU A 62 6.13 1.17 -12.37
CA GLU A 62 7.06 1.22 -11.24
C GLU A 62 7.41 -0.18 -10.69
N LEU A 63 6.47 -1.13 -10.72
CA LEU A 63 6.73 -2.52 -10.35
C LEU A 63 7.73 -3.15 -11.33
N GLU A 64 7.47 -3.06 -12.63
CA GLU A 64 8.37 -3.56 -13.68
C GLU A 64 9.77 -2.95 -13.55
N ARG A 65 9.87 -1.64 -13.27
CA ARG A 65 11.16 -0.97 -13.04
C ARG A 65 11.90 -1.57 -11.83
N ARG A 66 11.19 -1.89 -10.75
CA ARG A 66 11.79 -2.51 -9.54
C ARG A 66 12.18 -3.96 -9.78
N GLU A 67 11.35 -4.71 -10.48
CA GLU A 67 11.61 -6.11 -10.83
C GLU A 67 12.85 -6.20 -11.72
N ALA A 68 12.97 -5.32 -12.71
CA ALA A 68 14.17 -5.19 -13.53
C ALA A 68 15.43 -4.84 -12.71
N LEU A 69 15.29 -3.97 -11.71
CA LEU A 69 16.43 -3.49 -10.93
C LEU A 69 16.85 -4.43 -9.78
N TYR A 70 15.91 -5.18 -9.21
CA TYR A 70 16.11 -5.89 -7.94
C TYR A 70 15.69 -7.36 -7.95
N ASN A 71 15.06 -7.86 -9.03
CA ASN A 71 14.57 -9.24 -9.10
C ASN A 71 14.86 -9.91 -10.45
N ASP A 72 15.96 -9.53 -11.11
CA ASP A 72 16.37 -10.08 -12.41
C ASP A 72 15.26 -9.99 -13.49
N GLY A 73 14.42 -8.96 -13.42
CA GLY A 73 13.28 -8.77 -14.32
C GLY A 73 12.14 -9.76 -14.08
N ARG A 74 12.16 -10.52 -12.99
CA ARG A 74 11.10 -11.46 -12.64
C ARG A 74 10.04 -10.78 -11.77
N PRO A 75 8.75 -11.09 -11.95
CA PRO A 75 7.70 -10.61 -11.06
C PRO A 75 7.87 -11.06 -9.62
N TYR A 76 7.48 -10.22 -8.66
CA TYR A 76 7.38 -10.64 -7.26
C TYR A 76 6.14 -11.49 -7.04
N LEU A 77 6.29 -12.63 -6.36
CA LEU A 77 5.15 -13.46 -5.95
C LEU A 77 4.43 -12.77 -4.78
N GLY A 78 3.16 -12.43 -5.00
CA GLY A 78 2.26 -12.03 -3.91
C GLY A 78 1.93 -13.22 -3.00
N GLY A 79 1.55 -12.92 -1.76
CA GLY A 79 1.07 -13.91 -0.79
C GLY A 79 -0.11 -13.37 0.02
N PRO A 80 -0.89 -14.24 0.67
CA PRO A 80 -2.04 -13.83 1.50
C PRO A 80 -1.63 -13.12 2.80
N GLU A 81 -0.32 -13.05 3.07
CA GLU A 81 0.22 -12.45 4.27
C GLU A 81 0.01 -10.94 4.27
N ARG A 82 -0.59 -10.44 5.36
CA ARG A 82 -0.78 -9.01 5.54
C ARG A 82 0.57 -8.35 5.74
N LEU A 83 0.78 -7.22 5.05
CA LEU A 83 1.94 -6.37 5.30
C LEU A 83 2.00 -6.01 6.80
N THR A 84 3.19 -6.07 7.38
CA THR A 84 3.40 -5.63 8.76
C THR A 84 2.93 -4.19 8.89
N PRO A 85 2.10 -3.85 9.89
CA PRO A 85 1.64 -2.48 10.09
C PRO A 85 2.83 -1.54 10.15
N GLY A 86 2.79 -0.46 9.35
CA GLY A 86 3.87 0.51 9.30
C GLY A 86 4.22 1.02 10.70
N ARG A 87 5.51 1.01 11.05
CA ARG A 87 6.00 1.57 12.31
C ARG A 87 5.74 3.08 12.28
N ARG A 88 4.95 3.59 13.23
CA ARG A 88 4.76 5.05 13.37
C ARG A 88 6.11 5.75 13.55
N PRO A 89 6.31 6.93 12.96
CA PRO A 89 7.52 7.70 13.17
C PRO A 89 7.68 7.99 14.67
N ARG A 90 8.90 7.85 15.19
CA ARG A 90 9.19 8.03 16.64
C ARG A 90 8.70 9.38 17.18
N SER A 91 8.66 10.41 16.33
CA SER A 91 8.13 11.73 16.66
C SER A 91 6.66 11.73 17.08
N GLU A 92 5.85 10.77 16.62
CA GLU A 92 4.43 10.64 16.96
C GLU A 92 4.20 9.85 18.26
N ILE A 93 5.16 9.02 18.68
CA ILE A 93 5.07 8.19 19.88
C ILE A 93 5.31 9.04 21.15
N ALA A 94 6.15 10.08 21.05
CA ALA A 94 6.48 10.94 22.19
C ALA A 94 5.32 11.87 22.61
N SER A 95 4.44 12.26 21.68
CA SER A 95 3.36 13.23 21.95
C SER A 95 2.12 12.63 22.63
N ALA A 96 2.04 11.30 22.79
CA ALA A 96 0.91 10.63 23.41
C ALA A 96 1.08 10.42 24.94
N GLY A 97 2.23 10.81 25.52
CA GLY A 97 2.57 10.54 26.92
C GLY A 97 2.33 11.67 27.93
N GLU A 98 1.92 12.87 27.51
CA GLU A 98 1.90 14.06 28.40
C GLU A 98 0.50 14.60 28.75
N GLN A 99 -0.59 13.92 28.39
CA GLN A 99 -1.94 14.35 28.78
C GLN A 99 -2.50 13.45 29.88
N GLY A 100 -2.14 13.72 31.13
CA GLY A 100 -2.74 13.01 32.26
C GLY A 100 -2.20 13.33 33.65
N GLU A 101 -2.07 14.60 34.06
CA GLU A 101 -2.06 14.94 35.50
C GLU A 101 -2.27 16.44 35.78
N HIS A 102 -3.47 16.97 35.49
CA HIS A 102 -3.92 18.23 36.10
C HIS A 102 -5.40 18.11 36.48
N GLY A 103 -5.63 17.49 37.64
CA GLY A 103 -6.91 17.47 38.35
C GLY A 103 -6.77 18.22 39.67
N GLU A 104 -6.73 19.54 39.55
CA GLU A 104 -6.90 20.53 40.60
C GLU A 104 -8.12 20.20 41.48
N THR A 105 -7.92 19.99 42.79
CA THR A 105 -8.99 20.11 43.79
C THR A 105 -8.56 21.12 44.84
N GLY A 106 -8.96 22.37 44.60
CA GLY A 106 -8.91 23.43 45.58
C GLY A 106 -9.98 23.25 46.68
N ALA A 107 -9.50 23.37 47.91
CA ALA A 107 -10.03 24.21 48.99
C ALA A 107 -11.51 24.13 49.46
N ALA A 108 -11.61 23.72 50.74
CA ALA A 108 -12.28 24.39 51.86
C ALA A 108 -13.81 24.28 52.06
N VAL A 109 -14.24 23.91 53.28
CA VAL A 109 -14.75 24.81 54.37
C VAL A 109 -15.51 23.98 55.45
N ALA A 110 -15.21 24.28 56.73
CA ALA A 110 -15.97 24.19 58.01
C ALA A 110 -17.11 23.14 58.17
N GLN A 111 -17.22 22.44 59.32
CA GLN A 111 -17.46 22.94 60.68
C GLN A 111 -16.91 22.01 61.76
#